data_AF-A0A3C1CC16-F1
#
_entry.id   AF-A0A3C1CC16-F1
#
_cell.length_a   1.000
_cell.length_b   1.000
_cell.length_c   1.000
_cell.angle_alpha   90.00
_cell.angle_beta   90.00
_cell.angle_gamma   90.00
#
_symmetry.space_group_name_H-M   'P 1'
#
loop_
_entity.id
_entity.type
_entity.pdbx_description
1 polymer ?
#
loop_
_entity_poly.entity_id
_entity_poly.type
_entity_poly.pdbx_seq_one_letter_code
_entity_poly.pdbx_strand_id
1 'polypeptide(L)'
;MKNRIYFYTLGLFILFNGCKKDSNTTDPCAGVTIAVSGSTTNPSGTTANGTIIATASGGTGPYTYSLNGGTYQSTGQFANLAAGSYTVTAKSSAGCVGNATFTLTATVPCTGVTITITPTVTGVTPCVNASGQIAVTASGGTSPYTYSINNGTFQATSTFQSLNQGTYRLDVKDANGCSATLTGVTLGARTEGPKFAAVRTLIQAQCVSCHNATTANGGVNLSTDCSIVSAKDRIKARAVDGIPSPMPSGGLLPASERQKITDWINAGGRVID
;
A
#
# COMPACT_ATOMS: atom_id res chain seq x y z
N MET A 1 -80.63 11.01 20.47
CA MET A 1 -81.30 11.72 21.58
C MET A 1 -80.22 12.41 22.40
N LYS A 2 -80.32 13.74 22.60
CA LYS A 2 -79.31 14.55 23.29
C LYS A 2 -79.33 14.23 24.78
N ASN A 3 -78.20 13.82 25.36
CA ASN A 3 -77.98 13.92 26.81
C ASN A 3 -76.90 14.95 27.09
N ARG A 4 -77.32 16.12 27.57
CA ARG A 4 -76.47 17.13 28.20
C ARG A 4 -76.23 16.70 29.65
N ILE A 5 -74.98 16.72 30.07
CA ILE A 5 -74.56 16.48 31.46
C ILE A 5 -74.49 17.83 32.17
N TYR A 6 -75.21 18.00 33.26
CA TYR A 6 -75.09 19.13 34.17
C TYR A 6 -74.33 18.69 35.42
N PHE A 7 -73.27 19.43 35.79
CA PHE A 7 -72.60 19.29 37.08
C PHE A 7 -73.17 20.34 38.04
N TYR A 8 -73.77 19.90 39.14
CA TYR A 8 -73.97 20.74 40.32
C TYR A 8 -73.65 19.94 41.59
N THR A 9 -72.94 20.64 42.47
CA THR A 9 -72.35 20.28 43.76
C THR A 9 -73.39 19.98 44.84
N LEU A 10 -73.36 18.77 45.43
CA LEU A 10 -73.18 18.50 46.88
C LEU A 10 -73.31 16.98 47.14
N GLY A 11 -72.24 16.38 47.66
CA GLY A 11 -72.19 15.08 48.37
C GLY A 11 -73.16 13.96 47.98
N LEU A 12 -72.83 13.19 46.94
CA LEU A 12 -73.29 11.81 46.79
C LEU A 12 -72.10 10.95 46.37
N PHE A 13 -71.68 10.03 47.25
CA PHE A 13 -70.73 8.98 46.94
C PHE A 13 -71.41 8.02 45.94
N ILE A 14 -71.26 8.26 44.64
CA ILE A 14 -71.57 7.26 43.63
C ILE A 14 -70.36 6.33 43.57
N LEU A 15 -70.50 5.12 44.13
CA LEU A 15 -69.65 4.00 43.75
C LEU A 15 -69.79 3.79 42.24
N PHE A 16 -68.78 4.19 41.47
CA PHE A 16 -68.61 3.68 40.10
C PHE A 16 -68.11 2.24 40.19
N ASN A 17 -69.01 1.33 40.56
CA ASN A 17 -68.78 -0.10 40.42
C ASN A 17 -69.04 -0.45 38.94
N GLY A 18 -67.98 -0.36 38.14
CA GLY A 18 -67.97 -0.76 36.74
C GLY A 18 -68.11 0.40 35.74
N CYS A 19 -67.00 1.10 35.49
CA CYS A 19 -66.74 1.48 34.09
C CYS A 19 -66.56 0.17 33.31
N LYS A 20 -67.64 -0.37 32.74
CA LYS A 20 -67.50 -1.35 31.68
C LYS A 20 -66.77 -0.66 30.55
N LYS A 21 -65.53 -1.08 30.28
CA LYS A 21 -64.82 -0.76 29.05
C LYS A 21 -65.80 -1.07 27.91
N ASP A 22 -66.06 -0.11 27.02
CA ASP A 22 -66.90 -0.37 25.84
C ASP A 22 -66.36 -1.61 25.13
N SER A 23 -67.11 -2.71 25.17
CA SER A 23 -66.70 -4.02 24.63
C SER A 23 -66.79 -4.09 23.11
N ASN A 24 -66.69 -2.97 22.41
CA ASN A 24 -66.63 -2.91 20.95
C ASN A 24 -65.46 -2.06 20.45
N THR A 25 -64.27 -2.31 20.97
CA THR A 25 -63.02 -1.98 20.29
C THR A 25 -62.47 -3.27 19.71
N THR A 26 -62.88 -3.64 18.49
CA THR A 26 -62.17 -4.67 17.72
C THR A 26 -60.72 -4.21 17.61
N ASP A 27 -59.79 -4.96 18.19
CA ASP A 27 -58.36 -4.69 18.03
C ASP A 27 -58.06 -4.70 16.52
N PRO A 28 -57.71 -3.54 15.92
CA PRO A 28 -57.48 -3.44 14.48
C PRO A 28 -56.26 -4.26 14.02
N CYS A 29 -55.47 -4.79 14.97
CA CYS A 29 -54.30 -5.60 14.71
C CYS A 29 -54.48 -7.09 14.99
N ALA A 30 -55.66 -7.52 15.45
CA ALA A 30 -55.94 -8.94 15.65
C ALA A 30 -55.81 -9.71 14.32
N GLY A 31 -54.84 -10.62 14.25
CA GLY A 31 -54.56 -11.42 13.05
C GLY A 31 -53.82 -10.67 11.92
N VAL A 32 -53.41 -9.41 12.15
CA VAL A 32 -52.64 -8.63 11.17
C VAL A 32 -51.15 -8.82 11.42
N THR A 33 -50.46 -9.41 10.44
CA THR A 33 -48.99 -9.49 10.43
C THR A 33 -48.43 -8.46 9.45
N ILE A 34 -47.57 -7.58 9.95
CA ILE A 34 -46.76 -6.69 9.11
C ILE A 34 -45.41 -7.35 8.89
N ALA A 35 -45.06 -7.65 7.64
CA ALA A 35 -43.74 -8.13 7.27
C ALA A 35 -42.87 -6.94 6.83
N VAL A 36 -41.62 -6.90 7.30
CA VAL A 36 -40.62 -5.91 6.88
C VAL A 36 -39.49 -6.64 6.18
N SER A 37 -39.12 -6.19 5.00
CA SER A 37 -37.98 -6.69 4.24
C SER A 37 -37.26 -5.53 3.56
N GLY A 38 -36.17 -5.78 2.86
CA GLY A 38 -35.40 -4.71 2.25
C GLY A 38 -34.01 -5.12 1.80
N SER A 39 -33.24 -4.12 1.39
CA SER A 39 -31.84 -4.27 1.01
C SER A 39 -30.96 -3.29 1.78
N THR A 40 -29.66 -3.57 1.78
CA THR A 40 -28.65 -2.78 2.49
C THR A 40 -27.47 -2.47 1.58
N THR A 41 -26.89 -1.28 1.76
CA THR A 41 -25.57 -0.94 1.25
C THR A 41 -24.63 -0.75 2.42
N ASN A 42 -23.54 -1.52 2.44
CA ASN A 42 -22.55 -1.48 3.49
C ASN A 42 -21.74 -0.17 3.47
N PRO A 43 -21.42 0.40 4.65
CA PRO A 43 -20.52 1.53 4.74
C PRO A 43 -19.07 1.16 4.39
N SER A 44 -18.32 2.13 3.87
CA SER A 44 -16.89 1.98 3.53
C SER A 44 -16.00 2.38 4.71
N GLY A 45 -15.04 1.52 5.07
CA GLY A 45 -14.09 1.78 6.14
C GLY A 45 -14.77 2.12 7.46
N THR A 46 -14.37 3.22 8.10
CA THR A 46 -14.95 3.73 9.35
C THR A 46 -16.01 4.81 9.12
N THR A 47 -16.39 5.10 7.88
CA THR A 47 -17.34 6.17 7.56
C THR A 47 -18.78 5.70 7.72
N ALA A 48 -19.67 6.59 8.15
CA ALA A 48 -21.10 6.30 8.26
C ALA A 48 -21.80 6.70 6.96
N ASN A 49 -21.59 5.93 5.88
CA ASN A 49 -22.19 6.18 4.56
C ASN A 49 -23.03 5.00 4.04
N GLY A 50 -23.34 4.03 4.91
CA GLY A 50 -24.22 2.91 4.58
C GLY A 50 -25.69 3.31 4.49
N THR A 51 -26.50 2.46 3.84
CA THR A 51 -27.93 2.69 3.64
C THR A 51 -28.75 1.43 3.91
N ILE A 52 -29.99 1.63 4.37
CA ILE A 52 -31.04 0.60 4.47
C ILE A 52 -32.23 1.10 3.67
N ILE A 53 -32.77 0.25 2.78
CA ILE A 53 -34.02 0.49 2.06
C ILE A 53 -34.99 -0.61 2.48
N ALA A 54 -35.92 -0.26 3.35
CA ALA A 54 -36.95 -1.15 3.87
C ALA A 54 -38.29 -0.97 3.14
N THR A 55 -39.02 -2.06 3.00
CA THR A 55 -40.40 -2.11 2.51
C THR A 55 -41.24 -2.94 3.47
N ALA A 56 -42.55 -2.64 3.53
CA ALA A 56 -43.49 -3.34 4.38
C ALA A 56 -44.67 -3.91 3.58
N SER A 57 -45.19 -5.04 4.03
CA SER A 57 -46.40 -5.69 3.48
C SER A 57 -47.29 -6.26 4.59
N GLY A 58 -48.55 -6.54 4.26
CA GLY A 58 -49.57 -6.99 5.21
C GLY A 58 -50.29 -5.84 5.92
N GLY A 59 -51.54 -6.07 6.37
CA GLY A 59 -52.37 -5.00 6.93
C GLY A 59 -52.76 -3.91 5.92
N THR A 60 -53.14 -2.73 6.43
CA THR A 60 -53.62 -1.61 5.61
C THR A 60 -52.56 -0.51 5.51
N GLY A 61 -52.13 -0.18 4.30
CA GLY A 61 -51.26 0.98 4.04
C GLY A 61 -51.98 2.34 4.22
N PRO A 62 -51.27 3.47 4.08
CA PRO A 62 -49.82 3.59 3.90
C PRO A 62 -49.03 3.20 5.17
N TYR A 63 -47.74 2.91 5.00
CA TYR A 63 -46.84 2.58 6.11
C TYR A 63 -45.95 3.75 6.47
N THR A 64 -45.56 3.82 7.74
CA THR A 64 -44.47 4.66 8.22
C THR A 64 -43.37 3.78 8.82
N TYR A 65 -42.13 4.24 8.79
CA TYR A 65 -40.95 3.46 9.17
C TYR A 65 -40.15 4.20 10.24
N SER A 66 -39.62 3.46 11.21
CA SER A 66 -38.72 3.95 12.26
C SER A 66 -37.46 3.09 12.29
N LEU A 67 -36.31 3.71 12.51
CA LEU A 67 -35.03 3.04 12.72
C LEU A 67 -34.68 3.06 14.21
N ASN A 68 -34.42 1.90 14.79
CA ASN A 68 -34.00 1.73 16.19
C ASN A 68 -34.91 2.46 17.21
N GLY A 69 -36.22 2.53 16.93
CA GLY A 69 -37.19 3.20 17.79
C GLY A 69 -37.19 4.73 17.70
N GLY A 70 -36.51 5.31 16.72
CA GLY A 70 -36.55 6.75 16.42
C GLY A 70 -37.88 7.23 15.83
N THR A 71 -37.92 8.48 15.40
CA THR A 71 -39.13 9.09 14.80
C THR A 71 -39.57 8.35 13.54
N TYR A 72 -40.87 8.15 13.39
CA TYR A 72 -41.45 7.56 12.19
C TYR A 72 -41.39 8.54 11.00
N GLN A 73 -41.03 8.03 9.83
CA GLN A 73 -41.04 8.74 8.56
C GLN A 73 -41.83 7.96 7.49
N SER A 74 -42.24 8.63 6.42
CA SER A 74 -43.05 8.02 5.35
C SER A 74 -42.25 7.10 4.41
N THR A 75 -40.91 7.21 4.41
CA THR A 75 -40.04 6.39 3.56
C THR A 75 -39.29 5.35 4.39
N GLY A 76 -39.08 4.16 3.83
CA GLY A 76 -38.23 3.13 4.44
C GLY A 76 -36.74 3.33 4.16
N GLN A 77 -36.31 4.52 3.72
CA GLN A 77 -34.93 4.81 3.36
C GLN A 77 -34.19 5.47 4.53
N PHE A 78 -33.13 4.82 4.99
CA PHE A 78 -32.23 5.32 6.02
C PHE A 78 -30.82 5.38 5.44
N ALA A 79 -30.13 6.51 5.65
CA ALA A 79 -28.79 6.77 5.12
C ALA A 79 -27.87 7.28 6.23
N ASN A 80 -26.59 7.42 5.89
CA ASN A 80 -25.52 7.83 6.80
C ASN A 80 -25.34 6.87 8.00
N LEU A 81 -25.47 5.58 7.73
CA LEU A 81 -25.39 4.54 8.75
C LEU A 81 -23.97 3.97 8.82
N ALA A 82 -23.41 3.88 10.02
CA ALA A 82 -22.17 3.16 10.28
C ALA A 82 -22.40 1.65 10.28
N ALA A 83 -21.33 0.86 10.30
CA ALA A 83 -21.44 -0.58 10.47
C ALA A 83 -22.11 -0.89 11.81
N GLY A 84 -23.06 -1.83 11.81
CA GLY A 84 -23.88 -2.13 12.98
C GLY A 84 -25.15 -2.90 12.62
N SER A 85 -25.90 -3.25 13.66
CA SER A 85 -27.22 -3.87 13.53
C SER A 85 -28.30 -2.82 13.74
N TYR A 86 -29.32 -2.84 12.88
CA TYR A 86 -30.39 -1.86 12.83
C TYR A 86 -31.74 -2.56 12.77
N THR A 87 -32.65 -2.21 13.66
CA THR A 87 -34.03 -2.68 13.63
C THR A 87 -34.90 -1.64 12.96
N VAL A 88 -35.48 -1.98 11.80
CA VAL A 88 -36.49 -1.16 11.15
C VAL A 88 -37.86 -1.65 11.56
N THR A 89 -38.68 -0.74 12.09
CA THR A 89 -40.08 -0.99 12.43
C THR A 89 -40.98 -0.29 11.43
N ALA A 90 -41.86 -1.04 10.76
CA ALA A 90 -42.93 -0.48 9.94
C ALA A 90 -44.25 -0.45 10.73
N LYS A 91 -45.02 0.63 10.56
CA LYS A 91 -46.33 0.82 11.17
C LYS A 91 -47.37 1.11 10.10
N SER A 92 -48.43 0.30 10.07
CA SER A 92 -49.57 0.45 9.16
C SER A 92 -50.46 1.63 9.56
N SER A 93 -51.37 2.05 8.68
CA SER A 93 -52.32 3.14 8.97
C SER A 93 -53.31 2.80 10.10
N ALA A 94 -53.57 1.50 10.30
CA ALA A 94 -54.36 0.97 11.42
C ALA A 94 -53.58 0.89 12.75
N GLY A 95 -52.29 1.21 12.74
CA GLY A 95 -51.42 1.24 13.92
C GLY A 95 -50.66 -0.04 14.22
N CYS A 96 -50.82 -1.08 13.39
CA CYS A 96 -50.15 -2.37 13.57
C CYS A 96 -48.68 -2.29 13.18
N VAL A 97 -47.81 -2.96 13.93
CA VAL A 97 -46.36 -2.88 13.77
C VAL A 97 -45.74 -4.22 13.41
N GLY A 98 -44.71 -4.17 12.57
CA GLY A 98 -43.81 -5.26 12.28
C GLY A 98 -42.39 -4.74 12.22
N ASN A 99 -41.40 -5.60 12.45
CA ASN A 99 -40.00 -5.20 12.42
C ASN A 99 -39.13 -6.26 11.75
N ALA A 100 -37.99 -5.80 11.24
CA ALA A 100 -36.91 -6.64 10.76
C ALA A 100 -35.56 -6.05 11.16
N THR A 101 -34.58 -6.92 11.34
CA THR A 101 -33.20 -6.53 11.65
C THR A 101 -32.34 -6.59 10.39
N PHE A 102 -31.60 -5.52 10.14
CA PHE A 102 -30.65 -5.36 9.05
C PHE A 102 -29.26 -5.19 9.65
N THR A 103 -28.26 -5.87 9.08
CA THR A 103 -26.87 -5.77 9.53
C THR A 103 -26.04 -5.14 8.44
N LEU A 104 -25.39 -4.02 8.77
CA LEU A 104 -24.38 -3.37 7.94
C LEU A 104 -22.99 -3.78 8.42
N THR A 105 -22.16 -4.30 7.53
CA THR A 105 -20.75 -4.60 7.81
C THR A 105 -19.86 -3.55 7.17
N ALA A 106 -18.79 -3.14 7.86
CA ALA A 106 -17.81 -2.24 7.27
C ALA A 106 -17.02 -2.99 6.19
N THR A 107 -17.04 -2.50 4.95
CA THR A 107 -16.07 -2.94 3.95
C THR A 107 -14.78 -2.18 4.17
N VAL A 108 -13.82 -2.82 4.84
CA VAL A 108 -12.43 -2.34 4.89
C VAL A 108 -11.70 -3.07 3.76
N PRO A 109 -11.33 -2.38 2.66
CA PRO A 109 -10.77 -3.04 1.46
C PRO A 109 -9.54 -3.91 1.74
N CYS A 110 -8.87 -3.68 2.87
CA CYS A 110 -7.57 -4.26 3.18
C CYS A 110 -7.57 -5.24 4.36
N THR A 111 -8.71 -5.48 5.01
CA THR A 111 -8.74 -6.46 6.11
C THR A 111 -8.47 -7.86 5.57
N GLY A 112 -7.43 -8.51 6.10
CA GLY A 112 -7.01 -9.85 5.66
C GLY A 112 -6.24 -9.87 4.33
N VAL A 113 -6.06 -8.73 3.67
CA VAL A 113 -5.23 -8.62 2.47
C VAL A 113 -3.76 -8.61 2.88
N THR A 114 -3.00 -9.58 2.39
CA THR A 114 -1.54 -9.63 2.55
C THR A 114 -0.90 -9.38 1.19
N ILE A 115 0.02 -8.40 1.13
CA ILE A 115 0.86 -8.14 -0.05
C ILE A 115 2.29 -8.51 0.33
N THR A 116 2.94 -9.35 -0.47
CA THR A 116 4.35 -9.73 -0.30
C THR A 116 5.20 -8.93 -1.28
N ILE A 117 6.34 -8.41 -0.81
CA ILE A 117 7.30 -7.65 -1.61
C ILE A 117 8.60 -8.45 -1.72
N THR A 118 9.00 -8.79 -2.94
CA THR A 118 10.26 -9.48 -3.22
C THR A 118 11.15 -8.60 -4.08
N PRO A 119 12.22 -8.00 -3.53
CA PRO A 119 13.16 -7.20 -4.31
C PRO A 119 14.23 -8.07 -4.99
N THR A 120 14.58 -7.71 -6.21
CA THR A 120 15.76 -8.20 -6.93
C THR A 120 16.72 -7.03 -7.11
N VAL A 121 17.93 -7.16 -6.55
CA VAL A 121 18.91 -6.08 -6.50
C VAL A 121 20.03 -6.33 -7.52
N THR A 122 20.26 -5.34 -8.38
CA THR A 122 21.47 -5.24 -9.19
C THR A 122 22.37 -4.17 -8.59
N GLY A 123 23.51 -4.57 -8.05
CA GLY A 123 24.42 -3.67 -7.35
C GLY A 123 24.98 -2.54 -8.22
N VAL A 124 25.56 -1.52 -7.59
CA VAL A 124 26.25 -0.41 -8.28
C VAL A 124 27.50 -0.95 -8.96
N THR A 125 27.68 -0.62 -10.24
CA THR A 125 28.94 -0.86 -10.93
C THR A 125 30.01 0.07 -10.35
N PRO A 126 31.12 -0.45 -9.79
CA PRO A 126 32.17 0.38 -9.24
C PRO A 126 32.66 1.41 -10.27
N CYS A 127 32.96 2.62 -9.79
CA CYS A 127 33.40 3.75 -10.61
C CYS A 127 32.34 4.31 -11.57
N VAL A 128 31.10 3.84 -11.50
CA VAL A 128 29.96 4.39 -12.23
C VAL A 128 28.91 4.87 -11.24
N ASN A 129 28.74 6.20 -11.16
CA ASN A 129 27.76 6.83 -10.29
C ASN A 129 26.34 6.33 -10.60
N ALA A 130 25.56 6.10 -9.55
CA ALA A 130 24.13 5.81 -9.67
C ALA A 130 23.84 4.73 -10.74
N SER A 131 24.49 3.58 -10.67
CA SER A 131 24.32 2.49 -11.65
C SER A 131 23.57 1.27 -11.10
N GLY A 132 23.14 1.33 -9.84
CA GLY A 132 22.35 0.29 -9.21
C GLY A 132 20.90 0.30 -9.68
N GLN A 133 20.23 -0.84 -9.47
CA GLN A 133 18.83 -1.04 -9.79
C GLN A 133 18.17 -1.96 -8.75
N ILE A 134 16.91 -1.67 -8.43
CA ILE A 134 16.04 -2.57 -7.66
C ILE A 134 14.80 -2.83 -8.50
N ALA A 135 14.56 -4.09 -8.86
CA ALA A 135 13.28 -4.54 -9.40
C ALA A 135 12.42 -5.13 -8.29
N VAL A 136 11.11 -4.92 -8.34
CA VAL A 136 10.17 -5.36 -7.32
C VAL A 136 9.17 -6.33 -7.93
N THR A 137 8.96 -7.47 -7.28
CA THR A 137 7.85 -8.37 -7.56
C THR A 137 6.89 -8.31 -6.38
N ALA A 138 5.60 -8.14 -6.67
CA ALA A 138 4.52 -8.12 -5.69
C ALA A 138 3.55 -9.29 -5.92
N SER A 139 3.01 -9.83 -4.83
CA SER A 139 1.97 -10.86 -4.85
C SER A 139 0.96 -10.69 -3.71
N GLY A 140 -0.23 -11.27 -3.85
CA GLY A 140 -1.36 -11.08 -2.93
C GLY A 140 -2.12 -9.78 -3.19
N GLY A 141 -3.24 -9.53 -2.50
CA GLY A 141 -4.12 -8.40 -2.82
C GLY A 141 -4.71 -8.44 -4.23
N THR A 142 -5.03 -7.28 -4.80
CA THR A 142 -5.70 -7.14 -6.11
C THR A 142 -4.84 -6.37 -7.11
N SER A 143 -4.48 -7.00 -8.22
CA SER A 143 -3.74 -6.33 -9.30
C SER A 143 -4.61 -5.31 -10.05
N PRO A 144 -4.02 -4.31 -10.73
CA PRO A 144 -2.58 -4.00 -10.83
C PRO A 144 -1.98 -3.39 -9.56
N TYR A 145 -0.66 -3.44 -9.44
CA TYR A 145 0.08 -2.80 -8.35
C TYR A 145 0.77 -1.50 -8.82
N THR A 146 1.00 -0.62 -7.87
CA THR A 146 1.90 0.54 -7.99
C THR A 146 2.98 0.45 -6.93
N TYR A 147 4.14 1.01 -7.24
CA TYR A 147 5.37 0.85 -6.47
C TYR A 147 5.93 2.23 -6.10
N SER A 148 6.50 2.35 -4.92
CA SER A 148 7.25 3.53 -4.51
C SER A 148 8.56 3.13 -3.84
N ILE A 149 9.55 4.02 -3.91
CA ILE A 149 10.84 3.89 -3.26
C ILE A 149 11.08 5.11 -2.37
N ASN A 150 11.54 4.90 -1.14
CA ASN A 150 11.91 5.94 -0.18
C ASN A 150 10.83 7.04 0.02
N ASN A 151 9.56 6.65 0.12
CA ASN A 151 8.41 7.56 0.22
C ASN A 151 8.18 8.47 -1.01
N GLY A 152 8.73 8.11 -2.17
CA GLY A 152 8.50 8.81 -3.42
C GLY A 152 7.07 8.62 -3.96
N THR A 153 6.82 9.21 -5.12
CA THR A 153 5.55 9.04 -5.84
C THR A 153 5.37 7.59 -6.29
N PHE A 154 4.15 7.07 -6.15
CA PHE A 154 3.80 5.75 -6.68
C PHE A 154 3.81 5.75 -8.21
N GLN A 155 4.41 4.72 -8.80
CA GLN A 155 4.48 4.51 -10.24
C GLN A 155 4.08 3.07 -10.61
N ALA A 156 3.64 2.85 -11.84
CA ALA A 156 3.27 1.51 -12.33
C ALA A 156 4.50 0.63 -12.62
N THR A 157 5.63 1.24 -12.97
CA THR A 157 6.88 0.53 -13.25
C THR A 157 7.49 -0.03 -11.97
N SER A 158 7.71 -1.34 -11.95
CA SER A 158 8.25 -2.05 -10.77
C SER A 158 9.77 -2.00 -10.63
N THR A 159 10.45 -1.24 -11.50
CA THR A 159 11.90 -1.16 -11.54
C THR A 159 12.38 0.26 -11.26
N PHE A 160 13.21 0.39 -10.24
CA PHE A 160 13.91 1.62 -9.88
C PHE A 160 15.34 1.54 -10.36
N GLN A 161 15.76 2.51 -11.17
CA GLN A 161 17.10 2.58 -11.77
C GLN A 161 17.85 3.80 -11.24
N SER A 162 19.11 3.90 -11.64
CA SER A 162 19.98 5.01 -11.28
C SER A 162 20.16 5.17 -9.76
N LEU A 163 20.32 4.04 -9.06
CA LEU A 163 20.44 4.01 -7.61
C LEU A 163 21.90 4.00 -7.17
N ASN A 164 22.18 4.73 -6.09
CA ASN A 164 23.46 4.68 -5.39
C ASN A 164 23.48 3.52 -4.39
N GLN A 165 24.66 3.20 -3.85
CA GLN A 165 24.73 2.25 -2.75
C GLN A 165 23.97 2.80 -1.54
N GLY A 166 23.30 1.92 -0.80
CA GLY A 166 22.54 2.32 0.38
C GLY A 166 21.43 1.34 0.75
N THR A 167 20.63 1.75 1.72
CA THR A 167 19.46 1.00 2.17
C THR A 167 18.19 1.69 1.70
N TYR A 168 17.25 0.91 1.21
CA TYR A 168 16.03 1.37 0.56
C TYR A 168 14.78 0.86 1.29
N ARG A 169 13.75 1.72 1.28
CA ARG A 169 12.37 1.39 1.65
C ARG A 169 11.55 1.27 0.38
N LEU A 170 10.81 0.19 0.24
CA LEU A 170 9.92 -0.08 -0.88
C LEU A 170 8.48 -0.12 -0.37
N ASP A 171 7.58 0.49 -1.10
CA ASP A 171 6.14 0.35 -0.92
C ASP A 171 5.50 -0.25 -2.14
N VAL A 172 4.48 -1.07 -1.91
CA VAL A 172 3.59 -1.57 -2.93
C VAL A 172 2.17 -1.25 -2.53
N LYS A 173 1.36 -0.77 -3.48
CA LYS A 173 -0.07 -0.54 -3.32
C LYS A 173 -0.84 -1.26 -4.41
N ASP A 174 -1.88 -1.99 -4.04
CA ASP A 174 -2.75 -2.73 -4.94
C ASP A 174 -3.90 -1.85 -5.50
N ALA A 175 -4.74 -2.41 -6.38
CA ALA A 175 -5.83 -1.68 -7.04
C ALA A 175 -6.95 -1.22 -6.08
N ASN A 176 -7.10 -1.88 -4.94
CA ASN A 176 -8.08 -1.54 -3.90
C ASN A 176 -7.51 -0.55 -2.87
N GLY A 177 -6.26 -0.11 -3.04
CA GLY A 177 -5.58 0.84 -2.17
C GLY A 177 -4.84 0.21 -1.00
N CYS A 178 -4.78 -1.11 -0.91
CA CYS A 178 -4.08 -1.82 0.14
C CYS A 178 -2.59 -1.77 -0.08
N SER A 179 -1.83 -1.49 0.97
CA SER A 179 -0.40 -1.20 0.86
C SER A 179 0.43 -2.10 1.78
N ALA A 180 1.62 -2.47 1.31
CA ALA A 180 2.66 -3.10 2.11
C ALA A 180 3.97 -2.31 1.98
N THR A 181 4.82 -2.45 3.00
CA THR A 181 6.13 -1.79 3.07
C THR A 181 7.19 -2.82 3.40
N LEU A 182 8.32 -2.76 2.67
CA LEU A 182 9.54 -3.48 2.98
C LEU A 182 10.66 -2.46 3.25
N THR A 183 11.32 -2.56 4.39
CA THR A 183 12.47 -1.72 4.76
C THR A 183 13.74 -2.57 4.79
N GLY A 184 14.91 -1.93 4.78
CA GLY A 184 16.19 -2.64 4.93
C GLY A 184 16.73 -3.27 3.64
N VAL A 185 16.16 -2.96 2.48
CA VAL A 185 16.66 -3.50 1.20
C VAL A 185 18.00 -2.86 0.89
N THR A 186 19.08 -3.64 0.98
CA THR A 186 20.44 -3.11 0.83
C THR A 186 20.93 -3.29 -0.61
N LEU A 187 21.40 -2.21 -1.20
CA LEU A 187 22.04 -2.18 -2.51
C LEU A 187 23.53 -1.86 -2.32
N GLY A 188 24.37 -2.86 -2.56
CA GLY A 188 25.83 -2.73 -2.49
C GLY A 188 26.47 -2.53 -3.86
N ALA A 189 27.80 -2.45 -3.89
CA ALA A 189 28.57 -2.55 -5.11
C ALA A 189 28.53 -3.97 -5.69
N ARG A 190 28.62 -4.09 -7.02
CA ARG A 190 28.90 -5.37 -7.66
C ARG A 190 30.34 -5.79 -7.37
N THR A 191 30.56 -7.09 -7.26
CA THR A 191 31.89 -7.67 -7.08
C THR A 191 32.76 -7.41 -8.30
N GLU A 192 34.05 -7.14 -8.05
CA GLU A 192 35.05 -7.01 -9.10
C GLU A 192 35.24 -8.31 -9.91
N GLY A 193 35.67 -8.16 -11.16
CA GLY A 193 36.02 -9.26 -12.06
C GLY A 193 37.46 -9.74 -11.86
N PRO A 194 37.76 -10.99 -12.26
CA PRO A 194 39.07 -11.60 -12.07
C PRO A 194 40.20 -10.92 -12.86
N LYS A 195 39.93 -10.32 -14.04
CA LYS A 195 41.00 -9.69 -14.83
C LYS A 195 41.43 -8.38 -14.17
N PHE A 196 40.48 -7.58 -13.71
CA PHE A 196 40.75 -6.37 -12.95
C PHE A 196 41.45 -6.70 -11.63
N ALA A 197 41.03 -7.74 -10.90
CA ALA A 197 41.70 -8.14 -9.67
C ALA A 197 43.19 -8.47 -9.90
N ALA A 198 43.52 -9.13 -11.01
CA ALA A 198 44.89 -9.43 -11.40
C ALA A 198 45.69 -8.16 -11.74
N VAL A 199 45.09 -7.22 -12.49
CA VAL A 199 45.71 -5.93 -12.81
C VAL A 199 45.89 -5.07 -11.57
N ARG A 200 44.88 -4.98 -10.68
CA ARG A 200 44.96 -4.24 -9.42
C ARG A 200 46.14 -4.70 -8.58
N THR A 201 46.28 -6.02 -8.41
CA THR A 201 47.39 -6.61 -7.63
C THR A 201 48.75 -6.24 -8.24
N LEU A 202 48.87 -6.36 -9.57
CA LEU A 202 50.08 -5.98 -10.31
C LEU A 202 50.42 -4.49 -10.13
N ILE A 203 49.44 -3.60 -10.34
CA ILE A 203 49.63 -2.15 -10.25
C ILE A 203 49.97 -1.72 -8.82
N GLN A 204 49.32 -2.31 -7.82
CA GLN A 204 49.62 -2.05 -6.41
C GLN A 204 51.05 -2.45 -6.05
N ALA A 205 51.54 -3.59 -6.56
CA ALA A 205 52.89 -4.06 -6.29
C ALA A 205 53.97 -3.24 -7.01
N GLN A 206 53.75 -2.90 -8.28
CA GLN A 206 54.82 -2.40 -9.16
C GLN A 206 54.78 -0.89 -9.41
N CYS A 207 53.65 -0.23 -9.18
CA CYS A 207 53.45 1.15 -9.66
C CYS A 207 53.05 2.14 -8.56
N VAL A 208 52.32 1.70 -7.53
CA VAL A 208 51.72 2.61 -6.53
C VAL A 208 52.76 3.32 -5.66
N SER A 209 53.95 2.76 -5.45
CA SER A 209 55.04 3.45 -4.73
C SER A 209 55.46 4.76 -5.40
N CYS A 210 55.32 4.86 -6.74
CA CYS A 210 55.68 6.03 -7.54
C CYS A 210 54.48 6.81 -8.09
N HIS A 211 53.27 6.24 -8.03
CA HIS A 211 52.04 6.79 -8.61
C HIS A 211 50.86 6.67 -7.63
N ASN A 212 50.98 7.29 -6.46
CA ASN A 212 49.90 7.36 -5.46
C ASN A 212 49.36 8.79 -5.32
N ALA A 213 48.41 8.97 -4.40
CA ALA A 213 47.77 10.26 -4.14
C ALA A 213 48.74 11.38 -3.70
N THR A 214 49.90 11.04 -3.13
CA THR A 214 50.90 12.00 -2.64
C THR A 214 52.04 12.23 -3.62
N THR A 215 52.51 11.16 -4.27
CA THR A 215 53.59 11.19 -5.26
C THR A 215 53.01 10.91 -6.63
N ALA A 216 52.17 11.81 -7.15
CA ALA A 216 51.56 11.67 -8.46
C ALA A 216 52.58 11.96 -9.57
N ASN A 217 53.64 11.15 -9.70
CA ASN A 217 54.66 11.36 -10.72
C ASN A 217 54.01 11.34 -12.11
N GLY A 218 54.18 12.45 -12.84
CA GLY A 218 53.52 12.67 -14.13
C GLY A 218 52.00 12.84 -14.04
N GLY A 219 51.44 13.17 -12.88
CA GLY A 219 50.00 13.43 -12.68
C GLY A 219 49.12 12.19 -12.66
N VAL A 220 49.66 10.99 -12.43
CA VAL A 220 48.87 9.75 -12.33
C VAL A 220 48.77 9.31 -10.86
N ASN A 221 47.55 9.05 -10.43
CA ASN A 221 47.27 8.32 -9.20
C ASN A 221 46.71 6.92 -9.55
N LEU A 222 47.33 5.88 -9.01
CA LEU A 222 46.95 4.47 -9.18
C LEU A 222 46.56 3.82 -7.84
N SER A 223 46.32 4.61 -6.78
CA SER A 223 46.09 4.11 -5.43
C SER A 223 44.70 3.53 -5.19
N THR A 224 43.75 3.75 -6.10
CA THR A 224 42.36 3.27 -5.97
C THR A 224 41.92 2.54 -7.23
N ASP A 225 40.92 1.67 -7.11
CA ASP A 225 40.40 0.92 -8.24
C ASP A 225 39.92 1.83 -9.37
N CYS A 226 39.20 2.89 -9.02
CA CYS A 226 38.69 3.84 -10.00
C CYS A 226 39.80 4.68 -10.64
N SER A 227 40.84 5.03 -9.90
CA SER A 227 41.97 5.75 -10.49
C SER A 227 42.80 4.85 -11.42
N ILE A 228 42.88 3.53 -11.15
CA ILE A 228 43.45 2.54 -12.08
C ILE A 228 42.62 2.46 -13.37
N VAL A 229 41.29 2.33 -13.25
CA VAL A 229 40.36 2.31 -14.40
C VAL A 229 40.47 3.60 -15.23
N SER A 230 40.50 4.76 -14.59
CA SER A 230 40.65 6.05 -15.28
C SER A 230 42.01 6.20 -15.99
N ALA A 231 43.05 5.53 -15.49
CA ALA A 231 44.38 5.57 -16.08
C ALA A 231 44.65 4.44 -17.10
N LYS A 232 43.64 3.61 -17.44
CA LYS A 232 43.81 2.37 -18.21
C LYS A 232 44.62 2.54 -19.51
N ASP A 233 44.34 3.59 -20.28
CA ASP A 233 45.00 3.83 -21.58
C ASP A 233 46.46 4.25 -21.37
N ARG A 234 46.71 5.02 -20.30
CA ARG A 234 48.07 5.42 -19.92
C ARG A 234 48.88 4.26 -19.35
N ILE A 235 48.24 3.38 -18.59
CA ILE A 235 48.84 2.13 -18.11
C ILE A 235 49.23 1.28 -19.31
N LYS A 236 48.32 1.06 -20.27
CA LYS A 236 48.63 0.31 -21.50
C LYS A 236 49.80 0.94 -22.27
N ALA A 237 49.71 2.23 -22.57
CA ALA A 237 50.73 2.91 -23.36
C ALA A 237 52.13 2.78 -22.74
N ARG A 238 52.26 2.93 -21.41
CA ARG A 238 53.56 3.00 -20.74
C ARG A 238 54.09 1.62 -20.32
N ALA A 239 53.23 0.78 -19.77
CA ALA A 239 53.61 -0.50 -19.18
C ALA A 239 53.54 -1.67 -20.17
N VAL A 240 52.75 -1.53 -21.25
CA VAL A 240 52.63 -2.54 -22.31
C VAL A 240 53.36 -2.11 -23.57
N ASP A 241 53.04 -0.92 -24.09
CA ASP A 241 53.53 -0.49 -25.42
C ASP A 241 54.87 0.25 -25.37
N GLY A 242 55.26 0.78 -24.20
CA GLY A 242 56.52 1.49 -23.99
C GLY A 242 56.55 2.93 -24.48
N ILE A 243 55.39 3.57 -24.69
CA ILE A 243 55.25 4.87 -25.34
C ILE A 243 54.75 5.93 -24.34
N PRO A 244 55.32 7.16 -24.32
CA PRO A 244 56.52 7.59 -25.05
C PRO A 244 57.85 7.06 -24.47
N SER A 245 57.80 6.37 -23.34
CA SER A 245 58.93 5.68 -22.71
C SER A 245 58.39 4.57 -21.82
N PRO A 246 59.10 3.44 -21.71
CA PRO A 246 58.64 2.31 -20.93
C PRO A 246 58.62 2.64 -19.43
N MET A 247 57.59 2.12 -18.76
CA MET A 247 57.49 2.10 -17.30
C MET A 247 57.29 0.66 -16.82
N PRO A 248 57.91 0.25 -15.70
CA PRO A 248 58.79 1.04 -14.81
C PRO A 248 60.13 1.50 -15.44
N SER A 249 60.91 2.34 -14.75
CA SER A 249 62.15 2.94 -15.28
C SER A 249 63.25 1.93 -15.66
N GLY A 250 63.12 0.66 -15.25
CA GLY A 250 63.99 -0.46 -15.64
C GLY A 250 63.59 -1.17 -16.94
N GLY A 251 62.52 -0.74 -17.60
CA GLY A 251 62.01 -1.36 -18.82
C GLY A 251 60.54 -1.78 -18.70
N LEU A 252 60.01 -2.39 -19.75
CA LEU A 252 58.64 -2.91 -19.75
C LEU A 252 58.45 -4.00 -18.69
N LEU A 253 57.23 -4.10 -18.16
CA LEU A 253 56.83 -5.22 -17.31
C LEU A 253 57.10 -6.57 -18.01
N PRO A 254 57.35 -7.66 -17.27
CA PRO A 254 57.39 -9.02 -17.79
C PRO A 254 56.22 -9.34 -18.74
N ALA A 255 56.47 -10.18 -19.75
CA ALA A 255 55.46 -10.49 -20.78
C ALA A 255 54.14 -11.01 -20.20
N SER A 256 54.20 -11.86 -19.15
CA SER A 256 53.03 -12.39 -18.46
C SER A 256 52.23 -11.32 -17.71
N GLU A 257 52.88 -10.28 -17.20
CA GLU A 257 52.24 -9.16 -16.51
C GLU A 257 51.61 -8.19 -17.51
N ARG A 258 52.29 -7.92 -18.62
CA ARG A 258 51.72 -7.16 -19.74
C ARG A 258 50.47 -7.85 -20.30
N GLN A 259 50.48 -9.18 -20.38
CA GLN A 259 49.32 -9.92 -20.86
C GLN A 259 48.09 -9.70 -19.99
N LYS A 260 48.23 -9.69 -18.66
CA LYS A 260 47.12 -9.39 -17.72
C LYS A 260 46.48 -8.02 -18.02
N ILE A 261 47.32 -7.00 -18.24
CA ILE A 261 46.86 -5.65 -18.59
C ILE A 261 46.13 -5.67 -19.94
N THR A 262 46.72 -6.30 -20.96
CA THR A 262 46.10 -6.43 -22.29
C THR A 262 44.75 -7.14 -22.24
N ASP A 263 44.63 -8.25 -21.51
CA ASP A 263 43.40 -9.02 -21.38
C ASP A 263 42.29 -8.21 -20.68
N TRP A 264 42.65 -7.47 -19.63
CA TRP A 264 41.74 -6.56 -18.94
C TRP A 264 41.28 -5.40 -19.82
N ILE A 265 42.19 -4.77 -20.58
CA ILE A 265 41.84 -3.70 -21.52
C ILE A 265 40.92 -4.22 -22.63
N ASN A 266 41.21 -5.40 -23.19
CA ASN A 266 40.38 -6.04 -24.22
C ASN A 266 38.98 -6.39 -23.69
N ALA A 267 38.84 -6.64 -22.38
CA ALA A 267 37.54 -6.79 -21.70
C ALA A 267 36.83 -5.44 -21.41
N GLY A 268 37.40 -4.33 -21.84
CA GLY A 268 36.85 -2.97 -21.70
C GLY A 268 37.53 -2.12 -20.62
N GLY A 269 38.45 -2.69 -19.84
CA GLY A 269 39.20 -1.99 -18.80
C GLY A 269 38.29 -1.42 -17.70
N ARG A 270 37.41 -2.25 -17.14
CA ARG A 270 36.44 -1.90 -16.10
C ARG A 270 36.73 -2.70 -14.83
N VAL A 271 36.13 -2.33 -13.70
CA VAL A 271 36.25 -3.11 -12.44
C VAL A 271 35.54 -4.46 -12.54
N ILE A 272 34.47 -4.52 -13.35
CA ILE A 272 33.71 -5.75 -13.63
C ILE A 272 34.03 -6.17 -15.06
N ASP A 273 34.47 -7.40 -15.25
CA ASP A 273 34.92 -7.98 -16.53
C ASP A 273 34.61 -9.48 -16.68
#